data_AF-A0A318N5T5-F1
#
_entry.id   AF-A0A318N5T5-F1
#
_cell.length_a   1.000
_cell.length_b   1.000
_cell.length_c   1.000
_cell.angle_alpha   90.00
_cell.angle_beta   90.00
_cell.angle_gamma   90.00
#
_symmetry.space_group_name_H-M   'P 1'
#
loop_
_entity.id
_entity.type
_entity.pdbx_description
1 polymer ?
#
loop_
_entity_poly.entity_id
_entity_poly.type
_entity_poly.pdbx_seq_one_letter_code
_entity_poly.pdbx_strand_id
1 'polypeptide(L)'
;MTDIQGAMRKTGGHRDFAADEQGRGPGVPSALTNNPKAGQWDGRRLSRGIVADYKRLVMTDGEGIRCSLYVSGCPFRCQGCYNASIWDFGAGHPYTRELEDQIIKDLSLSYVQGITYLGGEPLLNTPMLLGLSARIRREFGHEKDIWCWTGYTWEELNRPGETPDKAQLISYLDVLVDGRYLENRKNSLLQFRGSDNQRIIDVPRSLEQGQVVIWPKLHDQTRFIPETYSKDRQQEQQRG
;
A
#
# COMPACT_ATOMS: atom_id res chain seq x y z
N MET A 1 -4.87 -34.05 -37.57
CA MET A 1 -3.52 -33.86 -36.99
C MET A 1 -3.54 -32.53 -36.27
N THR A 2 -3.72 -32.61 -34.97
CA THR A 2 -3.93 -31.51 -34.04
C THR A 2 -2.61 -30.85 -33.64
N ASP A 3 -2.74 -29.66 -33.04
CA ASP A 3 -1.81 -28.92 -32.18
C ASP A 3 -0.83 -27.96 -32.90
N ILE A 4 -1.17 -26.66 -32.96
CA ILE A 4 -1.08 -25.64 -31.89
C ILE A 4 0.37 -25.45 -31.43
N GLN A 5 1.11 -24.61 -32.17
CA GLN A 5 2.31 -23.97 -31.62
C GLN A 5 1.87 -22.78 -30.77
N GLY A 6 1.90 -23.00 -29.46
CA GLY A 6 1.55 -22.05 -28.43
C GLY A 6 2.41 -20.79 -28.47
N ALA A 7 1.74 -19.66 -28.31
CA ALA A 7 2.36 -18.38 -28.04
C ALA A 7 3.25 -18.45 -26.79
N MET A 8 4.55 -18.19 -26.96
CA MET A 8 5.45 -17.93 -25.85
C MET A 8 5.02 -16.62 -25.18
N ARG A 9 4.17 -16.71 -24.14
CA ARG A 9 3.98 -15.64 -23.15
C ARG A 9 5.33 -15.38 -22.49
N LYS A 10 5.97 -14.25 -22.84
CA LYS A 10 7.10 -13.70 -22.07
C LYS A 10 6.59 -13.26 -20.70
N THR A 11 6.59 -14.17 -19.73
CA THR A 11 6.55 -13.81 -18.32
C THR A 11 7.90 -13.16 -18.00
N GLY A 12 7.95 -11.83 -17.99
CA GLY A 12 9.09 -11.10 -17.44
C GLY A 12 9.19 -11.50 -15.97
N GLY A 13 10.07 -12.46 -15.68
CA GLY A 13 10.17 -13.10 -14.36
C GLY A 13 10.39 -12.07 -13.26
N HIS A 14 9.81 -12.33 -12.10
CA HIS A 14 10.12 -11.65 -10.86
C HIS A 14 11.64 -11.73 -10.62
N ARG A 15 12.33 -10.58 -10.54
CA ARG A 15 13.81 -10.48 -10.57
C ARG A 15 14.40 -9.89 -9.29
N ASP A 16 13.80 -10.19 -8.14
CA ASP A 16 14.27 -9.66 -6.86
C ASP A 16 14.54 -10.80 -5.88
N PHE A 17 15.78 -10.82 -5.38
CA PHE A 17 16.52 -12.00 -4.92
C PHE A 17 16.83 -11.98 -3.42
N ALA A 18 15.84 -11.66 -2.58
CA ALA A 18 16.00 -11.72 -1.12
C ALA A 18 15.66 -13.11 -0.53
N ALA A 19 15.73 -14.22 -1.29
CA ALA A 19 15.18 -15.52 -0.89
C ALA A 19 15.78 -16.11 0.40
N ASP A 20 17.02 -15.76 0.73
CA ASP A 20 17.84 -16.24 1.83
C ASP A 20 18.01 -15.19 2.97
N GLU A 21 17.43 -14.01 2.83
CA GLU A 21 17.60 -12.92 3.80
C GLU A 21 16.81 -13.19 5.10
N GLN A 22 17.40 -12.85 6.24
CA GLN A 22 16.74 -12.96 7.55
C GLN A 22 15.89 -11.72 7.84
N GLY A 23 14.96 -11.81 8.79
CA GLY A 23 14.18 -10.66 9.23
C GLY A 23 13.19 -10.12 8.18
N ARG A 24 12.60 -10.99 7.36
CA ARG A 24 11.61 -10.58 6.33
C ARG A 24 10.15 -10.62 6.80
N GLY A 25 9.91 -11.10 8.02
CA GLY A 25 8.56 -11.25 8.57
C GLY A 25 7.79 -12.47 8.02
N PRO A 26 6.52 -12.62 8.42
CA PRO A 26 5.75 -13.87 8.27
C PRO A 26 5.22 -14.17 6.85
N GLY A 27 5.51 -13.34 5.84
CA GLY A 27 4.86 -13.39 4.52
C GLY A 27 5.80 -13.41 3.31
N VAL A 28 7.11 -13.66 3.50
CA VAL A 28 8.15 -13.54 2.44
C VAL A 28 9.06 -14.78 2.46
N PRO A 29 9.51 -15.32 1.30
CA PRO A 29 9.28 -14.87 -0.08
C PRO A 29 8.10 -15.57 -0.77
N SER A 30 7.47 -14.88 -1.72
CA SER A 30 6.45 -15.44 -2.61
C SER A 30 6.89 -15.36 -4.07
N ALA A 31 6.57 -16.39 -4.86
CA ALA A 31 6.75 -16.40 -6.32
C ALA A 31 5.73 -15.53 -7.07
N LEU A 32 4.69 -15.04 -6.39
CA LEU A 32 3.64 -14.19 -6.96
C LEU A 32 4.03 -12.71 -6.98
N THR A 33 5.20 -12.35 -6.46
CA THR A 33 5.61 -10.97 -6.19
C THR A 33 7.13 -10.84 -6.23
N ASN A 34 7.64 -9.63 -6.44
CA ASN A 34 9.06 -9.32 -6.26
C ASN A 34 9.43 -9.20 -4.77
N ASN A 35 10.68 -9.53 -4.41
CA ASN A 35 11.18 -9.52 -3.03
C ASN A 35 12.54 -8.81 -2.93
N PRO A 36 12.58 -7.51 -2.52
CA PRO A 36 13.81 -6.73 -2.54
C PRO A 36 14.74 -7.05 -1.36
N LYS A 37 16.04 -6.99 -1.60
CA LYS A 37 17.04 -6.92 -0.52
C LYS A 37 17.01 -5.57 0.18
N ALA A 38 17.58 -5.50 1.39
CA ALA A 38 17.68 -4.26 2.15
C ALA A 38 18.29 -3.13 1.31
N GLY A 39 17.57 -2.01 1.19
CA GLY A 39 18.04 -0.84 0.45
C GLY A 39 18.15 -1.00 -1.07
N GLN A 40 17.76 -2.17 -1.62
CA GLN A 40 17.82 -2.41 -3.06
C GLN A 40 16.95 -1.42 -3.84
N TRP A 41 15.77 -1.10 -3.30
CA TRP A 41 14.88 -0.10 -3.87
C TRP A 41 14.96 1.19 -3.05
N ASP A 42 15.59 2.20 -3.65
CA ASP A 42 15.76 3.53 -3.07
C ASP A 42 14.76 4.50 -3.73
N GLY A 43 13.79 4.98 -2.94
CA GLY A 43 12.75 5.91 -3.41
C GLY A 43 13.32 7.23 -3.93
N ARG A 44 14.48 7.66 -3.42
CA ARG A 44 15.17 8.88 -3.87
C ARG A 44 15.72 8.77 -5.30
N ARG A 45 15.85 7.54 -5.81
CA ARG A 45 16.30 7.24 -7.18
C ARG A 45 15.15 6.82 -8.08
N LEU A 46 14.15 6.15 -7.53
CA LEU A 46 13.04 5.57 -8.29
C LEU A 46 11.86 6.53 -8.45
N SER A 47 11.52 7.30 -7.40
CA SER A 47 10.40 8.23 -7.44
C SER A 47 10.61 9.30 -8.51
N ARG A 48 9.53 9.64 -9.20
CA ARG A 48 9.50 10.69 -10.22
C ARG A 48 8.67 11.90 -9.80
N GLY A 49 8.22 11.93 -8.54
CA GLY A 49 7.28 12.95 -8.07
C GLY A 49 5.95 12.91 -8.83
N ILE A 50 5.49 11.70 -9.18
CA ILE A 50 4.23 11.48 -9.89
C ILE A 50 3.25 10.79 -8.93
N VAL A 51 2.00 11.24 -8.99
CA VAL A 51 0.86 10.60 -8.34
C VAL A 51 -0.11 10.14 -9.41
N ALA A 52 -0.70 8.97 -9.22
CA ALA A 52 -1.66 8.39 -10.13
C ALA A 52 -3.00 9.11 -10.01
N ASP A 53 -3.42 9.37 -8.77
CA ASP A 53 -4.72 9.98 -8.47
C ASP A 53 -4.74 10.57 -7.05
N TYR A 54 -5.66 11.51 -6.85
CA TYR A 54 -6.01 12.05 -5.55
C TYR A 54 -7.53 12.05 -5.40
N LYS A 55 -8.02 11.34 -4.38
CA LYS A 55 -9.45 11.20 -4.12
C LYS A 55 -9.82 11.79 -2.77
N ARG A 56 -10.93 12.53 -2.76
CA ARG A 56 -11.49 13.17 -1.58
C ARG A 56 -12.66 12.34 -1.08
N LEU A 57 -12.86 12.33 0.24
CA LEU A 57 -14.03 11.74 0.90
C LEU A 57 -14.22 10.23 0.64
N VAL A 58 -13.13 9.47 0.77
CA VAL A 58 -13.10 8.02 0.59
C VAL A 58 -13.31 7.31 1.94
N MET A 59 -14.12 6.25 1.97
CA MET A 59 -14.40 5.46 3.18
C MET A 59 -13.88 4.01 3.11
N THR A 60 -13.28 3.63 1.98
CA THR A 60 -12.76 2.27 1.76
C THR A 60 -11.28 2.13 2.10
N ASP A 61 -10.55 3.24 2.16
CA ASP A 61 -9.08 3.27 2.25
C ASP A 61 -8.62 3.48 3.70
N GLY A 62 -9.38 2.98 4.68
CA GLY A 62 -9.12 3.12 6.12
C GLY A 62 -10.37 3.56 6.89
N GLU A 63 -10.22 3.73 8.20
CA GLU A 63 -11.33 4.18 9.06
C GLU A 63 -11.72 5.64 8.79
N GLY A 64 -13.02 5.93 8.82
CA GLY A 64 -13.57 7.28 8.70
C GLY A 64 -13.65 7.79 7.26
N ILE A 65 -13.94 9.09 7.12
CA ILE A 65 -13.90 9.79 5.83
C ILE A 65 -12.47 10.27 5.60
N ARG A 66 -11.86 9.88 4.48
CA ARG A 66 -10.43 10.08 4.23
C ARG A 66 -10.15 10.81 2.93
N CYS A 67 -9.00 11.45 2.90
CA CYS A 67 -8.31 11.77 1.66
C CYS A 67 -7.44 10.58 1.26
N SER A 68 -7.38 10.24 -0.02
CA SER A 68 -6.58 9.13 -0.53
C SER A 68 -5.62 9.63 -1.60
N LEU A 69 -4.32 9.49 -1.34
CA LEU A 69 -3.27 9.83 -2.28
C LEU A 69 -2.68 8.55 -2.88
N TYR A 70 -2.95 8.34 -4.17
CA TYR A 70 -2.45 7.19 -4.93
C TYR A 70 -1.12 7.58 -5.57
N VAL A 71 0.00 7.14 -5.00
CA VAL A 71 1.33 7.40 -5.57
C VAL A 71 1.62 6.45 -6.74
N SER A 72 2.56 6.83 -7.60
CA SER A 72 2.94 6.02 -8.76
C SER A 72 4.25 5.27 -8.55
N GLY A 73 4.35 4.10 -9.18
CA GLY A 73 5.53 3.25 -9.14
C GLY A 73 5.44 2.17 -8.06
N CYS A 74 5.48 0.91 -8.48
CA CYS A 74 5.51 -0.23 -7.57
C CYS A 74 6.27 -1.40 -8.19
N PRO A 75 7.50 -1.65 -7.75
CA PRO A 75 8.30 -2.77 -8.25
C PRO A 75 7.88 -4.12 -7.64
N PHE A 76 6.99 -4.18 -6.65
CA PHE A 76 6.48 -5.45 -6.11
C PHE A 76 5.77 -6.31 -7.16
N ARG A 77 5.09 -5.68 -8.12
CA ARG A 77 4.41 -6.35 -9.24
C ARG A 77 3.59 -7.58 -8.84
N CYS A 78 2.81 -7.48 -7.77
CA CYS A 78 2.04 -8.61 -7.26
C CYS A 78 1.09 -9.15 -8.33
N GLN A 79 1.07 -10.46 -8.53
CA GLN A 79 0.07 -11.11 -9.38
C GLN A 79 -1.33 -10.77 -8.86
N GLY A 80 -2.23 -10.33 -9.76
CA GLY A 80 -3.59 -9.92 -9.40
C GLY A 80 -3.69 -8.55 -8.70
N CYS A 81 -2.63 -7.74 -8.70
CA CYS A 81 -2.66 -6.40 -8.10
C CYS A 81 -3.76 -5.52 -8.70
N TYR A 82 -4.62 -4.98 -7.85
CA TYR A 82 -5.69 -4.05 -8.24
C TYR A 82 -5.15 -2.79 -8.94
N ASN A 83 -3.97 -2.33 -8.50
CA ASN A 83 -3.30 -1.11 -8.98
C ASN A 83 -2.19 -1.41 -10.01
N ALA A 84 -2.31 -2.48 -10.79
CA ALA A 84 -1.28 -2.86 -11.77
C ALA A 84 -0.98 -1.77 -12.82
N SER A 85 -1.97 -0.92 -13.14
CA SER A 85 -1.81 0.21 -14.08
C SER A 85 -0.82 1.27 -13.62
N ILE A 86 -0.50 1.33 -12.31
CA ILE A 86 0.36 2.36 -11.71
C ILE A 86 1.67 1.79 -11.16
N TRP A 87 2.09 0.62 -11.65
CA TRP A 87 3.42 0.06 -11.40
C TRP A 87 4.56 0.89 -11.98
N ASP A 88 4.30 1.66 -13.05
CA ASP A 88 5.25 2.60 -13.63
C ASP A 88 5.30 3.88 -12.78
N PHE A 89 6.51 4.30 -12.41
CA PHE A 89 6.74 5.57 -11.71
C PHE A 89 6.33 6.80 -12.54
N GLY A 90 6.11 6.66 -13.86
CA GLY A 90 5.58 7.71 -14.73
C GLY A 90 4.06 7.72 -14.92
N ALA A 91 3.31 6.78 -14.34
CA ALA A 91 1.87 6.67 -14.56
C ALA A 91 1.09 7.68 -13.71
N GLY A 92 0.59 8.77 -14.30
CA GLY A 92 -0.23 9.76 -13.60
C GLY A 92 0.17 11.19 -13.94
N HIS A 93 0.13 12.07 -12.95
CA HIS A 93 0.45 13.50 -13.09
C HIS A 93 1.45 13.95 -12.02
N PRO A 94 2.18 15.06 -12.25
CA PRO A 94 3.11 15.60 -11.27
C PRO A 94 2.45 15.93 -9.93
N TYR A 95 3.14 15.59 -8.85
CA TYR A 95 2.85 16.12 -7.53
C TYR A 95 3.33 17.56 -7.45
N THR A 96 2.40 18.49 -7.27
CA THR A 96 2.69 19.92 -7.22
C THR A 96 2.31 20.53 -5.87
N ARG A 97 2.79 21.75 -5.63
CA ARG A 97 2.44 22.50 -4.43
C ARG A 97 0.95 22.81 -4.37
N GLU A 98 0.31 23.03 -5.52
CA GLU A 98 -1.14 23.26 -5.62
C GLU A 98 -1.92 22.02 -5.18
N LEU A 99 -1.48 20.82 -5.57
CA LEU A 99 -2.08 19.58 -5.09
C LEU A 99 -1.87 19.40 -3.58
N GLU A 100 -0.68 19.68 -3.06
CA GLU A 100 -0.40 19.64 -1.62
C GLU A 100 -1.31 20.61 -0.85
N ASP A 101 -1.45 21.86 -1.31
CA ASP A 101 -2.33 22.86 -0.72
C ASP A 101 -3.80 22.41 -0.75
N GLN A 102 -4.23 21.75 -1.83
CA GLN A 102 -5.57 21.18 -1.95
C GLN A 102 -5.78 20.02 -0.95
N ILE A 103 -4.80 19.13 -0.79
CA ILE A 103 -4.84 18.05 0.21
C ILE A 103 -5.03 18.62 1.62
N ILE A 104 -4.23 19.63 1.97
CA ILE A 104 -4.28 20.25 3.30
C ILE A 104 -5.62 20.96 3.54
N LYS A 105 -6.13 21.68 2.53
CA LYS A 105 -7.45 22.29 2.58
C LYS A 105 -8.55 21.24 2.83
N ASP A 106 -8.47 20.10 2.15
CA ASP A 106 -9.46 19.03 2.32
C ASP A 106 -9.36 18.35 3.69
N LEU A 107 -8.14 18.14 4.19
CA LEU A 107 -7.93 17.61 5.54
C LEU A 107 -8.45 18.53 6.63
N SER A 108 -8.47 19.84 6.40
CA SER A 108 -8.99 20.82 7.37
C SER A 108 -10.50 20.68 7.66
N LEU A 109 -11.24 19.96 6.80
CA LEU A 109 -12.66 19.71 7.00
C LEU A 109 -12.86 18.86 8.27
N SER A 110 -13.76 19.30 9.15
CA SER A 110 -13.95 18.69 10.48
C SER A 110 -14.40 17.23 10.43
N TYR A 111 -15.10 16.83 9.37
CA TYR A 111 -15.59 15.46 9.17
C TYR A 111 -14.58 14.55 8.46
N VAL A 112 -13.45 15.08 7.97
CA VAL A 112 -12.36 14.27 7.40
C VAL A 112 -11.47 13.80 8.54
N GLN A 113 -11.35 12.48 8.72
CA GLN A 113 -10.54 11.89 9.77
C GLN A 113 -9.05 11.99 9.48
N GLY A 114 -8.64 11.85 8.21
CA GLY A 114 -7.22 11.83 7.87
C GLY A 114 -6.94 11.49 6.41
N ILE A 115 -5.71 11.05 6.15
CA ILE A 115 -5.22 10.72 4.81
C ILE A 115 -4.68 9.30 4.75
N THR A 116 -4.79 8.67 3.59
CA THR A 116 -4.17 7.39 3.28
C THR A 116 -3.19 7.54 2.12
N TYR A 117 -1.97 7.03 2.31
CA TYR A 117 -0.99 6.83 1.26
C TYR A 117 -1.12 5.40 0.73
N LEU A 118 -1.40 5.27 -0.56
CA LEU A 118 -1.60 3.98 -1.22
C LEU A 118 -1.28 4.09 -2.72
N GLY A 119 -1.77 3.14 -3.52
CA GLY A 119 -1.61 3.14 -4.97
C GLY A 119 -0.50 2.20 -5.41
N GLY A 120 0.62 2.79 -5.84
CA GLY A 120 1.88 2.09 -6.09
C GLY A 120 2.55 1.68 -4.77
N GLU A 121 3.79 2.10 -4.55
CA GLU A 121 4.52 1.87 -3.30
C GLU A 121 4.86 3.21 -2.60
N PRO A 122 4.08 3.60 -1.56
CA PRO A 122 4.35 4.80 -0.76
C PRO A 122 5.77 4.88 -0.18
N LEU A 123 6.34 3.76 0.27
CA LEU A 123 7.69 3.74 0.88
C LEU A 123 8.80 3.91 -0.16
N LEU A 124 8.45 4.01 -1.46
CA LEU A 124 9.36 4.43 -2.53
C LEU A 124 9.05 5.83 -3.06
N ASN A 125 8.07 6.53 -2.48
CA ASN A 125 7.71 7.91 -2.78
C ASN A 125 7.96 8.84 -1.56
N THR A 126 8.83 8.42 -0.66
CA THR A 126 9.32 9.19 0.50
C THR A 126 9.80 10.62 0.18
N PRO A 127 10.45 10.94 -0.97
CA PRO A 127 10.90 12.33 -1.21
C PRO A 127 9.76 13.34 -1.21
N MET A 128 8.57 12.90 -1.61
CA MET A 128 7.34 13.70 -1.62
C MET A 128 6.58 13.56 -0.30
N LEU A 129 6.36 12.31 0.14
CA LEU A 129 5.49 12.01 1.27
C LEU A 129 6.06 12.51 2.61
N LEU A 130 7.38 12.62 2.75
CA LEU A 130 7.99 13.22 3.95
C LEU A 130 7.60 14.69 4.12
N GLY A 131 7.58 15.46 3.02
CA GLY A 131 7.17 16.87 3.04
C GLY A 131 5.70 17.02 3.42
N LEU A 132 4.82 16.24 2.77
CA LEU A 132 3.40 16.23 3.06
C LEU A 132 3.10 15.78 4.51
N SER A 133 3.74 14.70 4.97
CA SER A 133 3.54 14.18 6.34
C SER A 133 3.97 15.20 7.40
N ALA A 134 5.15 15.81 7.22
CA ALA A 134 5.63 16.85 8.11
C ALA A 134 4.69 18.06 8.14
N ARG A 135 4.13 18.45 6.98
CA ARG A 135 3.15 19.52 6.89
C ARG A 135 1.85 19.18 7.61
N ILE A 136 1.33 17.96 7.43
CA ILE A 136 0.13 17.49 8.14
C ILE A 136 0.35 17.55 9.65
N ARG A 137 1.48 17.03 10.15
CA ARG A 137 1.81 17.12 11.59
C ARG A 137 1.93 18.54 12.10
N ARG A 138 2.52 19.44 11.31
CA ARG A 138 2.64 20.85 11.68
C ARG A 138 1.28 21.55 11.78
N GLU A 139 0.35 21.25 10.87
CA GLU A 139 -0.93 21.96 10.77
C GLU A 139 -2.03 21.34 11.63
N PHE A 140 -1.99 20.03 11.86
CA PHE A 140 -3.06 19.29 12.55
C PHE A 140 -2.57 18.42 13.71
N GLY A 141 -1.27 18.34 13.98
CA GLY A 141 -0.73 17.40 14.96
C GLY A 141 -1.14 15.96 14.65
N HIS A 142 -1.77 15.31 15.62
CA HIS A 142 -2.35 13.96 15.50
C HIS A 142 -3.88 13.97 15.40
N GLU A 143 -4.51 15.13 15.20
CA GLU A 143 -5.97 15.19 14.96
C GLU A 143 -6.36 14.56 13.62
N LYS A 144 -5.43 14.54 12.66
CA LYS A 144 -5.60 13.88 11.36
C LYS A 144 -4.67 12.68 11.29
N ASP A 145 -5.25 11.48 11.20
CA ASP A 145 -4.46 10.25 11.16
C ASP A 145 -3.88 10.01 9.75
N ILE A 146 -2.69 9.40 9.70
CA ILE A 146 -1.99 9.05 8.47
C ILE A 146 -1.91 7.53 8.39
N TRP A 147 -2.61 6.97 7.41
CA TRP A 147 -2.56 5.56 7.06
C TRP A 147 -1.62 5.36 5.88
N CYS A 148 -0.95 4.21 5.82
CA CYS A 148 -0.11 3.86 4.68
C CYS A 148 -0.24 2.37 4.34
N TRP A 149 -0.47 2.06 3.07
CA TRP A 149 -0.32 0.68 2.56
C TRP A 149 1.06 0.50 1.98
N THR A 150 1.63 -0.68 2.18
CA THR A 150 2.94 -1.00 1.61
C THR A 150 3.06 -2.49 1.32
N GLY A 151 3.81 -2.84 0.27
CA GLY A 151 4.20 -4.22 0.02
C GLY A 151 5.30 -4.72 0.95
N TYR A 152 6.03 -3.83 1.61
CA TYR A 152 7.05 -4.22 2.59
C TYR A 152 6.40 -4.77 3.87
N THR A 153 7.07 -5.68 4.55
CA THR A 153 6.72 -6.00 5.93
C THR A 153 7.38 -5.02 6.90
N TRP A 154 6.83 -4.87 8.11
CA TRP A 154 7.45 -4.13 9.21
C TRP A 154 8.90 -4.56 9.43
N GLU A 155 9.18 -5.86 9.38
CA GLU A 155 10.52 -6.40 9.57
C GLU A 155 11.45 -5.98 8.42
N GLU A 156 10.98 -6.00 7.16
CA GLU A 156 11.76 -5.48 6.03
C GLU A 156 12.05 -3.99 6.13
N LEU A 157 11.15 -3.20 6.72
CA LEU A 157 11.33 -1.76 6.91
C LEU A 157 12.32 -1.42 8.04
N ASN A 158 12.52 -2.33 8.99
CA ASN A 158 13.38 -2.14 10.16
C ASN A 158 14.72 -2.90 10.07
N ARG A 159 14.98 -3.62 8.97
CA ARG A 159 16.22 -4.41 8.82
C ARG A 159 17.46 -3.51 8.57
N PRO A 160 18.66 -3.97 8.98
CA PRO A 160 19.91 -3.28 8.65
C PRO A 160 20.09 -3.11 7.14
N GLY A 161 20.54 -1.93 6.72
CA GLY A 161 20.80 -1.61 5.30
C GLY A 161 19.60 -1.06 4.53
N GLU A 162 18.41 -1.03 5.14
CA GLU A 162 17.26 -0.34 4.56
C GLU A 162 17.44 1.19 4.59
N THR A 163 16.76 1.90 3.69
CA THR A 163 16.99 3.34 3.53
C THR A 163 16.33 4.15 4.66
N PRO A 164 17.02 5.15 5.26
CA PRO A 164 16.57 5.84 6.47
C PRO A 164 15.30 6.70 6.27
N ASP A 165 15.04 7.13 5.05
CA ASP A 165 13.84 7.88 4.65
C ASP A 165 12.55 7.05 4.82
N LYS A 166 12.62 5.72 4.69
CA LYS A 166 11.48 4.83 4.98
C LYS A 166 11.13 4.86 6.47
N ALA A 167 12.13 4.69 7.34
CA ALA A 167 11.96 4.77 8.79
C ALA A 167 11.45 6.17 9.21
N GLN A 168 11.97 7.22 8.57
CA GLN A 168 11.49 8.58 8.79
C GLN A 168 10.01 8.73 8.40
N LEU A 169 9.58 8.21 7.25
CA LEU A 169 8.17 8.25 6.86
C LEU A 169 7.30 7.48 7.85
N ILE A 170 7.74 6.29 8.28
CA ILE A 170 7.03 5.47 9.28
C ILE A 170 6.81 6.24 10.58
N SER A 171 7.78 7.04 11.03
CA SER A 171 7.64 7.85 12.25
C SER A 171 6.50 8.87 12.20
N TYR A 172 6.01 9.21 11.01
CA TYR A 172 4.85 10.06 10.83
C TYR A 172 3.52 9.30 10.74
N LEU A 173 3.52 7.98 10.61
CA LEU A 173 2.29 7.20 10.40
C LEU A 173 1.59 6.87 11.71
N ASP A 174 0.27 6.75 11.67
CA ASP A 174 -0.52 6.20 12.79
C ASP A 174 -0.87 4.73 12.53
N VAL A 175 -1.16 4.38 11.26
CA VAL A 175 -1.52 3.02 10.85
C VAL A 175 -0.75 2.59 9.61
N LEU A 176 -0.18 1.39 9.65
CA LEU A 176 0.50 0.77 8.52
C LEU A 176 -0.21 -0.53 8.14
N VAL A 177 -0.67 -0.64 6.90
CA VAL A 177 -1.09 -1.91 6.32
C VAL A 177 0.08 -2.50 5.57
N ASP A 178 0.71 -3.51 6.16
CA ASP A 178 1.97 -4.06 5.68
C ASP A 178 1.81 -5.39 4.95
N GLY A 179 2.82 -5.74 4.17
CA GLY A 179 2.90 -6.99 3.43
C GLY A 179 2.32 -6.91 2.01
N ARG A 180 2.89 -7.74 1.14
CA ARG A 180 2.51 -7.82 -0.27
C ARG A 180 1.10 -8.38 -0.41
N TYR A 181 0.40 -7.94 -1.45
CA TYR A 181 -0.80 -8.65 -1.89
C TYR A 181 -0.40 -10.02 -2.47
N LEU A 182 -1.08 -11.08 -1.99
CA LEU A 182 -0.87 -12.45 -2.45
C LEU A 182 -2.20 -13.03 -2.97
N GLU A 183 -2.30 -13.28 -4.27
CA GLU A 183 -3.53 -13.75 -4.93
C GLU A 183 -4.06 -15.07 -4.32
N ASN A 184 -3.17 -16.00 -3.98
CA ASN A 184 -3.55 -17.28 -3.35
C ASN A 184 -4.00 -17.15 -1.89
N ARG A 185 -3.91 -15.96 -1.32
CA ARG A 185 -4.29 -15.59 0.05
C ARG A 185 -5.35 -14.49 0.06
N LYS A 186 -5.93 -14.18 -1.11
CA LYS A 186 -6.98 -13.19 -1.29
C LYS A 186 -8.21 -13.52 -0.45
N ASN A 187 -8.72 -12.54 0.30
CA ASN A 187 -9.94 -12.71 1.07
C ASN A 187 -10.73 -11.40 1.17
N SER A 188 -11.92 -11.37 0.55
CA SER A 188 -12.79 -10.19 0.47
C SER A 188 -13.52 -9.85 1.78
N LEU A 189 -13.43 -10.71 2.80
CA LEU A 189 -14.03 -10.47 4.13
C LEU A 189 -13.10 -9.69 5.07
N LEU A 190 -11.84 -9.48 4.66
CA LEU A 190 -10.86 -8.80 5.48
C LEU A 190 -11.12 -7.30 5.51
N GLN A 191 -10.96 -6.72 6.69
CA GLN A 191 -11.02 -5.28 6.87
C GLN A 191 -9.78 -4.65 6.21
N PHE A 192 -9.99 -3.70 5.30
CA PHE A 192 -8.94 -2.83 4.74
C PHE A 192 -7.72 -3.54 4.11
N ARG A 193 -7.79 -4.83 3.77
CA ARG A 193 -6.67 -5.52 3.13
C ARG A 193 -7.13 -6.60 2.18
N GLY A 194 -6.29 -6.88 1.18
CA GLY A 194 -6.65 -7.77 0.08
C GLY A 194 -6.33 -9.23 0.36
N SER A 195 -5.34 -9.49 1.21
CA SER A 195 -4.89 -10.85 1.54
C SER A 195 -4.57 -11.01 3.03
N ASP A 196 -4.80 -12.21 3.56
CA ASP A 196 -4.73 -12.52 5.00
C ASP A 196 -3.29 -12.55 5.56
N ASN A 197 -2.28 -12.49 4.69
CA ASN A 197 -0.88 -12.28 5.09
C ASN A 197 -0.57 -10.83 5.49
N GLN A 198 -1.43 -9.88 5.13
CA GLN A 198 -1.23 -8.47 5.43
C GLN A 198 -1.69 -8.17 6.87
N ARG A 199 -0.96 -7.29 7.57
CA ARG A 199 -1.31 -6.86 8.93
C ARG A 199 -1.69 -5.39 8.94
N ILE A 200 -2.62 -5.02 9.81
CA ILE A 200 -2.90 -3.61 10.11
C ILE A 200 -2.21 -3.32 11.44
N ILE A 201 -1.22 -2.44 11.41
CA ILE A 201 -0.28 -2.19 12.50
C ILE A 201 -0.56 -0.81 13.11
N ASP A 202 -0.62 -0.75 14.44
CA ASP A 202 -0.58 0.48 15.22
C ASP A 202 0.86 0.95 15.29
N VAL A 203 1.21 1.97 14.49
CA VAL A 203 2.61 2.39 14.33
C VAL A 203 3.16 3.00 15.62
N PRO A 204 2.49 3.95 16.29
CA PRO A 204 2.99 4.52 17.54
C PRO A 204 3.27 3.46 18.62
N ARG A 205 2.34 2.54 18.87
CA ARG A 205 2.55 1.46 19.86
C ARG A 205 3.64 0.49 19.45
N SER A 206 3.77 0.23 18.15
CA SER A 206 4.82 -0.67 17.64
C SER A 206 6.21 -0.07 17.81
N LEU A 207 6.36 1.24 17.58
CA LEU A 207 7.60 1.98 17.81
C LEU A 207 7.95 2.03 19.31
N GLU A 208 6.96 2.31 20.17
CA GLU A 208 7.15 2.37 21.62
C GLU A 208 7.61 1.03 22.21
N GLN A 209 7.00 -0.08 21.76
CA GLN A 209 7.30 -1.42 22.30
C GLN A 209 8.47 -2.11 21.58
N GLY A 210 8.92 -1.60 20.44
CA GLY A 210 9.94 -2.23 19.60
C GLY A 210 9.48 -3.55 18.95
N GLN A 211 8.17 -3.80 18.90
CA GLN A 211 7.57 -5.01 18.32
C GLN A 211 6.24 -4.67 17.65
N VAL A 212 5.79 -5.47 16.69
CA VAL A 212 4.53 -5.24 15.98
C VAL A 212 3.34 -5.34 16.94
N VAL A 213 2.57 -4.25 17.02
CA VAL A 213 1.28 -4.16 17.70
C VAL A 213 0.19 -4.05 16.65
N ILE A 214 -0.76 -4.99 16.66
CA ILE A 214 -1.90 -4.99 15.74
C ILE A 214 -2.86 -3.86 16.11
N TRP A 215 -3.37 -3.18 15.09
CA TRP A 215 -4.33 -2.09 15.23
C TRP A 215 -5.57 -2.55 16.01
N PRO A 216 -5.91 -1.89 17.14
CA PRO A 216 -6.87 -2.42 18.11
C PRO A 216 -8.32 -2.49 17.60
N LYS A 217 -8.64 -1.78 16.50
CA LYS A 217 -9.96 -1.79 15.87
C LYS A 217 -10.09 -2.79 14.72
N LEU A 218 -9.07 -3.65 14.52
CA LEU A 218 -9.11 -4.70 13.52
C LEU A 218 -10.29 -5.64 13.79
N HIS A 219 -11.22 -5.70 12.83
CA HIS A 219 -12.39 -6.57 12.89
C HIS A 219 -12.75 -7.08 11.50
N ASP A 220 -12.31 -8.30 11.19
CA ASP A 220 -12.65 -8.96 9.94
C ASP A 220 -14.07 -9.52 9.97
N GLN A 221 -14.73 -9.51 8.81
CA GLN A 221 -16.02 -10.18 8.66
C GLN A 221 -15.82 -11.69 8.68
N THR A 222 -16.74 -12.41 9.34
CA THR A 222 -16.66 -13.88 9.47
C THR A 222 -17.59 -14.62 8.51
N ARG A 223 -18.50 -13.91 7.84
CA ARG A 223 -19.51 -14.50 6.94
C ARG A 223 -19.71 -13.62 5.71
N PHE A 224 -19.74 -14.26 4.55
CA PHE A 224 -20.22 -13.65 3.32
C PHE A 224 -21.76 -13.71 3.33
N ILE A 225 -22.44 -12.57 3.13
CA ILE A 225 -23.91 -12.50 3.05
C ILE A 225 -24.30 -12.30 1.57
N PRO A 226 -24.68 -13.36 0.84
CA PRO A 226 -24.92 -13.30 -0.59
C PRO A 226 -26.09 -12.41 -0.98
N GLU A 227 -27.14 -12.35 -0.16
CA GLU A 227 -28.42 -11.73 -0.52
C GLU A 227 -28.33 -10.21 -0.71
N THR A 228 -27.34 -9.56 -0.07
CA THR A 228 -27.13 -8.10 -0.12
C THR A 228 -26.17 -7.64 -1.22
N TYR A 229 -25.22 -8.48 -1.66
CA TYR A 229 -24.11 -8.07 -2.53
C TYR A 229 -23.95 -8.90 -3.83
N SER A 230 -24.91 -9.76 -4.16
CA SER A 230 -24.84 -10.65 -5.34
C SER A 230 -25.72 -10.23 -6.51
N LYS A 231 -26.48 -9.13 -6.43
CA LYS A 231 -27.34 -8.73 -7.56
C LYS A 231 -26.54 -8.39 -8.84
N ASP A 232 -25.28 -7.98 -8.71
CA ASP A 232 -24.47 -7.57 -9.88
C ASP A 232 -23.29 -8.50 -10.22
N ARG A 233 -22.89 -9.45 -9.36
CA ARG A 233 -21.71 -10.32 -9.62
C ARG A 233 -22.01 -11.60 -10.39
N GLN A 234 -23.27 -12.02 -10.48
CA GLN A 234 -23.65 -13.23 -11.23
C GLN A 234 -23.84 -12.98 -12.73
N GLN A 235 -23.96 -11.72 -13.18
CA GLN A 235 -24.13 -11.43 -14.61
C GLN A 235 -22.82 -11.44 -15.42
N GLU A 236 -21.66 -11.24 -14.79
CA GLU A 236 -20.36 -11.27 -15.50
C GLU A 236 -19.82 -12.69 -15.71
N GLN A 237 -20.23 -13.66 -14.89
CA GLN A 237 -19.81 -15.08 -15.06
C GLN A 237 -20.64 -15.86 -16.10
N GLN A 238 -21.73 -15.29 -16.60
CA GLN A 238 -22.58 -15.91 -17.63
C GLN A 238 -22.40 -15.30 -19.03
N ARG A 239 -21.46 -14.36 -19.20
CA ARG A 239 -21.14 -13.71 -20.48
C ARG A 239 -19.72 -13.99 -20.99
N GLY A 240 -19.02 -14.97 -20.42
CA GLY A 240 -17.74 -15.49 -20.90
C GLY A 240 -17.90 -16.79 -21.67
#